data_AF-A0A167ERT0-F1
#
_entry.id   AF-A0A167ERT0-F1
#
_cell.length_a   1.000
_cell.length_b   1.000
_cell.length_c   1.000
_cell.angle_alpha   90.00
_cell.angle_beta   90.00
_cell.angle_gamma   90.00
#
_symmetry.space_group_name_H-M   'P 1'
#
loop_
_entity.id
_entity.type
_entity.pdbx_description
1 polymer ?
#
loop_
_entity_poly.entity_id
_entity_poly.type
_entity_poly.pdbx_seq_one_letter_code
_entity_poly.pdbx_strand_id
1 'polypeptide(L)'
;MRAILTLFILMFCGVCFAQQFSYQAKNPAFGGDTFNYQWLQSSATAQNGLTARRNPNEEQTDLERFGETLNAQILSQISRNLLQQQIEGIGNFDEPGTFSFGNLAVEVFESGEGLVINILDILTGETTQVVVPN
;
A
#
# COMPACT_ATOMS: atom_id res chain seq x y z
N MET A 1 73.60 2.39 24.15
CA MET A 1 72.56 2.36 23.09
C MET A 1 71.22 1.83 23.58
N ARG A 2 71.14 0.64 24.20
CA ARG A 2 69.86 0.09 24.71
C ARG A 2 69.10 1.01 25.68
N ALA A 3 69.77 1.59 26.67
CA ALA A 3 69.15 2.50 27.64
C ALA A 3 68.61 3.80 27.03
N ILE A 4 69.27 4.32 25.98
CA ILE A 4 68.84 5.53 25.26
C ILE A 4 67.58 5.22 24.46
N LEU A 5 67.51 4.04 23.83
CA LEU A 5 66.31 3.58 23.13
C LEU A 5 65.13 3.42 24.09
N THR A 6 65.35 2.84 25.27
CA THR A 6 64.31 2.67 26.29
C THR A 6 63.79 4.02 26.80
N LEU A 7 64.68 4.99 27.03
CA LEU A 7 64.30 6.35 27.47
C LEU A 7 63.47 7.08 26.41
N PHE A 8 63.81 6.91 25.13
CA PHE A 8 63.09 7.52 24.01
C PHE A 8 61.68 6.95 23.87
N ILE A 9 61.51 5.64 24.05
CA ILE A 9 60.20 4.97 24.04
C ILE A 9 59.32 5.43 25.22
N LEU A 10 59.92 5.62 26.40
CA LEU A 10 59.20 6.07 27.59
C LEU A 10 58.67 7.51 27.44
N MET A 11 59.42 8.38 26.76
CA MET A 11 59.05 9.77 26.52
C MET A 11 57.86 9.92 25.56
N PHE A 12 57.72 8.98 24.60
CA PHE A 12 56.61 8.98 23.63
C PHE A 12 55.30 8.41 24.20
N CYS A 13 55.36 7.64 25.29
CA CYS A 13 54.19 6.98 25.87
C CYS A 13 53.32 7.90 26.76
N GLY A 14 53.75 9.13 27.03
CA GLY A 14 53.07 10.07 27.94
C GLY A 14 52.03 10.99 27.28
N VAL A 15 51.90 10.98 25.96
CA VAL A 15 50.99 11.87 25.22
C VAL A 15 49.68 11.17 24.86
N CYS A 16 48.85 10.91 25.87
CA CYS A 16 47.47 10.48 25.68
C CYS A 16 46.54 11.70 25.74
N PHE A 17 45.94 12.06 24.61
CA PHE A 17 44.88 13.07 24.55
C PHE A 17 43.53 12.37 24.67
N ALA A 18 42.76 12.71 25.70
CA ALA A 18 41.38 12.29 25.85
C ALA A 18 40.47 13.51 25.68
N GLN A 19 39.35 13.32 24.99
CA GLN A 19 38.30 14.32 24.86
C GLN A 19 37.14 14.01 25.82
N GLN A 20 36.47 15.06 26.30
CA GLN A 20 35.27 14.89 27.09
C GLN A 20 34.13 14.41 26.19
N PHE A 21 33.45 13.34 26.60
CA PHE A 21 32.18 12.96 25.99
C PHE A 21 31.08 13.86 26.55
N SER A 22 30.46 14.66 25.69
CA SER A 22 29.24 15.39 26.00
C SER A 22 28.04 14.57 25.52
N TYR A 23 27.08 14.33 26.41
CA TYR A 23 25.83 13.68 26.04
C TYR A 23 24.84 14.72 25.53
N GLN A 24 24.31 14.49 24.34
CA GLN A 24 23.17 15.21 23.81
C GLN A 24 22.09 14.19 23.43
N ALA A 25 20.88 14.38 23.95
CA ALA A 25 19.75 13.54 23.57
C ALA A 25 19.43 13.74 22.09
N LYS A 26 19.10 12.66 21.37
CA LYS A 26 18.66 12.77 19.96
C LYS A 26 17.25 13.31 19.84
N ASN A 27 16.39 12.98 20.80
CA ASN A 27 15.01 13.43 20.83
C ASN A 27 14.94 14.85 21.44
N PRO A 28 14.39 15.85 20.69
CA PRO A 28 14.27 17.22 21.17
C PRO A 28 13.54 17.36 22.51
N ALA A 29 12.61 16.45 22.84
CA ALA A 29 11.87 16.46 24.10
C ALA A 29 12.78 16.32 25.35
N PHE A 30 14.01 15.83 25.19
CA PHE A 30 14.99 15.68 26.26
C PHE A 30 16.18 16.64 26.13
N GLY A 31 15.99 17.80 25.48
CA GLY A 31 17.05 18.80 25.27
C GLY A 31 17.96 18.50 24.08
N GLY A 32 17.46 17.72 23.12
CA GLY A 32 18.13 17.44 21.85
C GLY A 32 17.94 18.51 20.78
N ASP A 33 18.49 18.27 19.60
CA ASP A 33 18.32 19.14 18.43
C ASP A 33 16.85 19.14 17.96
N THR A 34 16.24 20.32 17.80
CA THR A 34 14.86 20.50 17.36
C THR A 34 14.64 20.10 15.90
N PHE A 35 15.67 20.14 15.06
CA PHE A 35 15.57 19.70 13.66
C PHE A 35 15.27 18.20 13.53
N ASN A 36 15.62 17.39 14.54
CA ASN A 36 15.33 15.97 14.53
C ASN A 36 13.84 15.65 14.72
N TYR A 37 13.01 16.60 15.14
CA TYR A 37 11.60 16.36 15.42
C TYR A 37 10.85 15.84 14.19
N GLN A 38 10.99 16.52 13.05
CA GLN A 38 10.26 16.18 11.83
C GLN A 38 10.61 14.78 11.32
N TRP A 39 11.89 14.43 11.36
CA TRP A 39 12.36 13.11 10.93
C TRP A 39 11.95 11.99 11.90
N LEU A 40 12.04 12.23 13.21
CA LEU A 40 11.60 11.27 14.22
C LEU A 40 10.08 11.02 14.12
N GLN A 41 9.29 12.07 13.93
CA GLN A 41 7.84 11.96 13.77
C GLN A 41 7.46 11.23 12.48
N SER A 42 8.08 11.57 11.34
CA SER A 42 7.79 10.90 10.07
C SER A 42 8.18 9.43 10.11
N SER A 43 9.33 9.10 10.70
CA SER A 43 9.79 7.72 10.89
C SER A 43 8.86 6.92 11.80
N ALA A 44 8.35 7.55 12.87
CA ALA A 44 7.39 6.92 13.78
C ALA A 44 6.04 6.67 13.10
N THR A 45 5.53 7.64 12.35
CA THR A 45 4.26 7.50 11.61
C THR A 45 4.36 6.43 10.52
N ALA A 46 5.47 6.37 9.76
CA ALA A 46 5.66 5.38 8.70
C ALA A 46 5.71 3.93 9.21
N GLN A 47 6.13 3.73 10.46
CA GLN A 47 6.17 2.43 11.12
C GLN A 47 4.93 2.16 12.00
N ASN A 48 4.03 3.13 12.12
CA ASN A 48 2.87 3.00 12.98
C ASN A 48 1.81 2.09 12.34
N GLY A 49 1.83 0.81 12.71
CA GLY A 49 0.81 -0.17 12.32
C GLY A 49 -0.45 -0.14 13.18
N LEU A 50 -0.57 0.80 14.14
CA LEU A 50 -1.75 0.92 14.98
C LEU A 50 -2.85 1.62 14.18
N THR A 51 -3.85 0.85 13.77
CA THR A 51 -5.12 1.40 13.33
C THR A 51 -5.99 1.72 14.55
N ALA A 52 -6.87 2.71 14.41
CA ALA A 52 -7.86 2.97 15.45
C ALA A 52 -8.60 1.66 15.75
N ARG A 53 -8.74 1.34 17.04
CA ARG A 53 -9.49 0.17 17.48
C ARG A 53 -10.94 0.41 17.05
N ARG A 54 -11.35 -0.14 15.90
CA ARG A 54 -12.76 -0.11 15.47
C ARG A 54 -13.54 -0.71 16.63
N ASN A 55 -14.29 0.12 17.33
CA ASN A 55 -15.13 -0.35 18.40
C ASN A 55 -16.16 -1.26 17.73
N PRO A 56 -16.27 -2.56 18.04
CA PRO A 56 -17.33 -3.39 17.46
C PRO A 56 -18.73 -2.87 17.83
N ASN A 57 -18.81 -1.95 18.79
CA ASN A 57 -19.99 -1.21 19.22
C ASN A 57 -19.98 0.28 18.83
N GLU A 58 -19.08 0.75 17.95
CA GLU A 58 -19.39 1.97 17.19
C GLU A 58 -20.55 1.60 16.28
N GLU A 59 -21.76 1.84 16.78
CA GLU A 59 -23.00 1.68 16.04
C GLU A 59 -22.80 2.38 14.70
N GLN A 60 -22.64 1.59 13.64
CA GLN A 60 -22.92 2.06 12.28
C GLN A 60 -24.24 2.80 12.39
N THR A 61 -24.22 4.10 12.08
CA THR A 61 -25.43 4.91 12.14
C THR A 61 -26.52 4.20 11.34
N ASP A 62 -27.79 4.30 11.75
CA ASP A 62 -28.90 3.67 11.02
C ASP A 62 -28.89 4.03 9.53
N LEU A 63 -28.31 5.20 9.20
CA LEU A 63 -28.07 5.66 7.83
C LEU A 63 -26.97 4.86 7.09
N GLU A 64 -25.88 4.50 7.77
CA GLU A 64 -24.78 3.72 7.21
C GLU A 64 -25.18 2.24 7.04
N ARG A 65 -25.96 1.70 7.97
CA ARG A 65 -26.63 0.39 7.82
C ARG A 65 -27.67 0.39 6.71
N PHE A 66 -28.44 1.46 6.57
CA PHE A 66 -29.39 1.64 5.47
C PHE A 66 -28.67 1.74 4.12
N GLY A 67 -27.55 2.47 4.06
CA GLY A 67 -26.70 2.59 2.88
C GLY A 67 -26.08 1.25 2.47
N GLU A 68 -25.53 0.48 3.41
CA GLU A 68 -25.00 -0.87 3.15
C GLU A 68 -26.10 -1.84 2.73
N THR A 69 -27.28 -1.79 3.36
CA THR A 69 -28.42 -2.67 3.01
C THR A 69 -29.00 -2.33 1.64
N LEU A 70 -29.16 -1.04 1.32
CA LEU A 70 -29.56 -0.59 0.00
C LEU A 70 -28.55 -0.97 -1.06
N ASN A 71 -27.25 -0.77 -0.81
CA ASN A 71 -26.22 -1.18 -1.75
C ASN A 71 -26.26 -2.68 -2.00
N ALA A 72 -26.35 -3.51 -0.96
CA ALA A 72 -26.44 -4.96 -1.14
C ALA A 72 -27.72 -5.37 -1.90
N GLN A 73 -28.86 -4.72 -1.64
CA GLN A 73 -30.12 -5.04 -2.30
C GLN A 73 -30.15 -4.57 -3.76
N ILE A 74 -29.69 -3.35 -4.05
CA ILE A 74 -29.59 -2.79 -5.39
C ILE A 74 -28.57 -3.60 -6.21
N LEU A 75 -27.39 -3.91 -5.66
CA LEU A 75 -26.39 -4.73 -6.35
C LEU A 75 -26.92 -6.13 -6.64
N SER A 76 -27.68 -6.74 -5.71
CA SER A 76 -28.30 -8.04 -5.94
C SER A 76 -29.41 -8.00 -7.00
N GLN A 77 -30.15 -6.90 -7.11
CA GLN A 77 -31.19 -6.73 -8.13
C GLN A 77 -30.59 -6.39 -9.50
N ILE A 78 -29.53 -5.59 -9.54
CA ILE A 78 -28.76 -5.29 -10.76
C ILE A 78 -28.06 -6.56 -11.25
N SER A 79 -27.42 -7.32 -10.36
CA SER A 79 -26.78 -8.59 -10.71
C SER A 79 -27.79 -9.61 -11.23
N ARG A 80 -28.96 -9.76 -10.62
CA ARG A 80 -30.00 -10.67 -11.13
C ARG A 80 -30.59 -10.20 -12.47
N ASN A 81 -30.82 -8.90 -12.65
CA ASN A 81 -31.31 -8.38 -13.93
C ASN A 81 -30.24 -8.45 -15.03
N LEU A 82 -28.97 -8.19 -14.71
CA LEU A 82 -27.85 -8.34 -15.63
C LEU A 82 -27.60 -9.81 -15.97
N LEU A 83 -27.66 -10.74 -15.02
CA LEU A 83 -27.56 -12.18 -15.31
C LEU A 83 -28.76 -12.68 -16.11
N GLN A 84 -29.98 -12.22 -15.80
CA GLN A 84 -31.17 -12.65 -16.53
C GLN A 84 -31.19 -12.09 -17.96
N GLN A 85 -30.66 -10.88 -18.18
CA GLN A 85 -30.45 -10.32 -19.53
C GLN A 85 -29.22 -10.90 -20.25
N GLN A 86 -28.16 -11.31 -19.53
CA GLN A 86 -27.00 -11.99 -20.11
C GLN A 86 -27.33 -13.43 -20.54
N ILE A 87 -28.18 -14.14 -19.82
CA ILE A 87 -28.54 -15.54 -20.14
C ILE A 87 -29.49 -15.62 -21.35
N GLU A 88 -30.32 -14.60 -21.60
CA GLU A 88 -31.16 -14.56 -22.81
C GLU A 88 -30.46 -13.93 -24.03
N GLY A 89 -29.41 -13.12 -23.82
CA GLY A 89 -28.71 -12.39 -24.88
C GLY A 89 -27.34 -12.93 -25.30
N ILE A 90 -26.70 -13.78 -24.49
CA ILE A 90 -25.28 -14.15 -24.68
C ILE A 90 -25.14 -15.66 -24.52
N GLY A 91 -25.10 -16.35 -25.65
CA GLY A 91 -24.60 -17.72 -25.69
C GLY A 91 -23.16 -17.76 -25.19
N ASN A 92 -22.85 -18.81 -24.42
CA ASN A 92 -21.54 -19.28 -23.95
C ASN A 92 -20.36 -18.27 -23.96
N PHE A 93 -19.85 -17.95 -22.77
CA PHE A 93 -18.56 -17.26 -22.56
C PHE A 93 -17.32 -18.09 -22.94
N ASP A 94 -17.50 -19.27 -23.53
CA ASP A 94 -16.42 -20.18 -23.95
C ASP A 94 -15.83 -19.82 -25.33
N GLU A 95 -16.36 -18.80 -26.00
CA GLU A 95 -15.91 -18.41 -27.34
C GLU A 95 -15.22 -17.03 -27.34
N PRO A 96 -14.02 -16.91 -27.94
CA PRO A 96 -13.35 -15.63 -28.16
C PRO A 96 -14.25 -14.70 -28.96
N GLY A 97 -14.41 -13.46 -28.48
CA GLY A 97 -15.36 -12.54 -29.08
C GLY A 97 -15.28 -11.12 -28.52
N THR A 98 -15.76 -10.17 -29.31
CA THR A 98 -15.91 -8.78 -28.90
C THR A 98 -17.36 -8.51 -28.58
N PHE A 99 -17.62 -8.07 -27.34
CA PHE A 99 -18.94 -7.76 -26.82
C PHE A 99 -19.00 -6.27 -26.49
N SER A 100 -20.07 -5.59 -26.88
CA SER A 100 -20.32 -4.20 -26.48
C SER A 100 -21.46 -4.16 -25.47
N PHE A 101 -21.16 -3.69 -24.27
CA PHE A 101 -22.10 -3.53 -23.18
C PHE A 101 -22.29 -2.06 -22.85
N GLY A 102 -23.27 -1.44 -23.51
CA GLY A 102 -23.56 -0.01 -23.36
C GLY A 102 -22.36 0.84 -23.74
N ASN A 103 -21.59 1.24 -22.73
CA ASN A 103 -20.43 2.11 -22.87
C ASN A 103 -19.09 1.37 -22.68
N LEU A 104 -19.13 0.05 -22.51
CA LEU A 104 -17.95 -0.79 -22.32
C LEU A 104 -17.78 -1.67 -23.55
N ALA A 105 -16.64 -1.57 -24.21
CA ALA A 105 -16.22 -2.52 -25.24
C ALA A 105 -15.33 -3.58 -24.58
N VAL A 106 -15.81 -4.82 -24.56
CA VAL A 106 -15.13 -5.96 -23.95
C VAL A 106 -14.61 -6.87 -25.06
N GLU A 107 -13.32 -7.12 -25.07
CA GLU A 107 -12.66 -8.02 -26.01
C GLU A 107 -12.07 -9.19 -25.25
N VAL A 108 -12.49 -10.41 -25.61
CA VAL A 108 -12.01 -11.65 -24.98
C VAL A 108 -11.21 -12.42 -26.02
N PHE A 109 -9.93 -12.65 -25.73
CA PHE A 109 -9.06 -13.45 -26.57
C PHE A 109 -8.16 -14.36 -25.73
N GLU A 110 -7.82 -15.52 -26.28
CA GLU A 110 -6.95 -16.49 -25.63
C GLU A 110 -5.48 -16.18 -25.97
N SER A 111 -4.62 -16.14 -24.94
CA SER A 111 -3.18 -15.96 -25.08
C SER A 111 -2.45 -17.15 -24.45
N GLY A 112 -1.17 -17.33 -24.76
CA GLY A 112 -0.35 -18.41 -24.18
C GLY A 112 -0.22 -18.36 -22.65
N GLU A 113 -0.65 -17.27 -22.02
CA GLU A 113 -0.66 -17.06 -20.55
C GLU A 113 -2.05 -17.25 -19.90
N GLY A 114 -3.09 -17.58 -20.68
CA GLY A 114 -4.48 -17.75 -20.22
C GLY A 114 -5.49 -16.88 -20.98
N LEU A 115 -6.71 -16.80 -20.47
CA LEU A 115 -7.79 -15.99 -21.06
C LEU A 115 -7.54 -14.50 -20.73
N VAL A 116 -7.42 -13.68 -21.76
CA VAL A 116 -7.22 -12.22 -21.61
C VAL A 116 -8.52 -11.51 -21.93
N ILE A 117 -9.00 -10.73 -20.96
CA ILE A 117 -10.20 -9.91 -21.08
C ILE A 117 -9.75 -8.45 -21.06
N ASN A 118 -9.94 -7.76 -22.17
CA ASN A 118 -9.68 -6.34 -22.31
C ASN A 118 -10.99 -5.57 -22.25
N ILE A 119 -11.10 -4.62 -21.33
CA ILE A 119 -12.31 -3.80 -21.13
C ILE A 119 -11.93 -2.35 -21.41
N LEU A 120 -12.56 -1.77 -22.43
CA LEU A 120 -12.43 -0.35 -22.79
C LEU A 120 -13.70 0.39 -22.41
N ASP A 121 -13.59 1.40 -21.57
CA ASP A 121 -14.66 2.38 -21.36
C ASP A 121 -14.62 3.41 -22.50
N ILE A 122 -15.68 3.44 -23.32
CA ILE A 122 -15.76 4.32 -24.50
C ILE A 122 -16.06 5.79 -24.14
N LEU A 123 -16.52 6.07 -22.91
CA LEU A 123 -16.77 7.43 -22.45
C LEU A 123 -15.53 8.07 -21.83
N THR A 124 -14.78 7.32 -21.02
CA THR A 124 -13.59 7.84 -20.34
C THR A 124 -12.30 7.56 -21.11
N GLY A 125 -12.32 6.57 -22.01
CA GLY A 125 -11.15 6.08 -22.72
C GLY A 125 -10.24 5.20 -21.86
N GLU A 126 -10.68 4.81 -20.66
CA GLU A 126 -9.89 3.99 -19.74
C GLU A 126 -9.93 2.51 -20.16
N THR A 127 -8.76 1.87 -20.11
CA THR A 127 -8.62 0.44 -20.43
C THR A 127 -8.22 -0.35 -19.20
N THR A 128 -8.95 -1.42 -18.92
CA THR A 128 -8.64 -2.37 -17.85
C THR A 128 -8.42 -3.75 -18.46
N GLN A 129 -7.27 -4.35 -18.19
CA GLN A 129 -6.93 -5.70 -18.62
C GLN A 129 -7.01 -6.66 -17.43
N VAL A 130 -7.73 -7.76 -17.62
CA VAL A 130 -7.82 -8.86 -16.66
C VAL A 130 -7.29 -10.11 -17.33
N VAL A 131 -6.27 -10.73 -16.73
CA VAL A 131 -5.70 -11.99 -17.19
C VAL A 131 -6.13 -13.08 -16.23
N VAL A 132 -6.83 -14.10 -16.75
CA VAL A 132 -7.19 -15.30 -16.02
C VAL A 132 -6.19 -16.39 -16.40
N PRO A 133 -5.21 -16.72 -15.54
CA PRO A 133 -4.27 -17.79 -15.82
C PRO A 133 -4.97 -19.15 -15.84
N ASN A 134 -4.50 -20.05 -16.70
CA ASN A 134 -4.98 -21.44 -16.78
C ASN A 134 -4.61 -22.28 -15.55
#